data_AF-F8JNF7-F1
#
_entry.id   AF-F8JNF7-F1
#
_cell.length_a   1.000
_cell.length_b   1.000
_cell.length_c   1.000
_cell.angle_alpha   90.00
_cell.angle_beta   90.00
_cell.angle_gamma   90.00
#
_symmetry.space_group_name_H-M   'P 1'
#
loop_
_entity.id
_entity.type
_entity.pdbx_description
1 polymer ?
#
loop_
_entity_poly.entity_id
_entity_poly.type
_entity_poly.pdbx_seq_one_letter_code
_entity_poly.pdbx_strand_id
1 'polypeptide(L)'
;MALYRRVVQVSDRAGEWRTERPDGERIGFAGTPEECARHELAAAVADRRNAPGGTPAAMRVLVWEGHDTAAEPDAVAQWPPS
;
A
#
# COMPACT_ATOMS: atom_id res chain seq x y z
N MET A 1 -8.05 -15.89 9.62
CA MET A 1 -7.42 -14.57 9.41
C MET A 1 -6.08 -14.82 8.79
N ALA A 2 -5.84 -14.28 7.60
CA ALA A 2 -4.57 -14.44 6.90
C ALA A 2 -3.59 -13.34 7.35
N LEU A 3 -2.30 -13.62 7.21
CA LEU A 3 -1.25 -12.68 7.52
C LEU A 3 -0.67 -12.14 6.21
N TYR A 4 -0.66 -10.83 6.08
CA TYR A 4 -0.18 -10.14 4.89
C TYR A 4 1.02 -9.27 5.21
N ARG A 5 1.99 -9.26 4.31
CA ARG A 5 3.02 -8.22 4.26
C ARG A 5 2.53 -7.11 3.34
N ARG A 6 2.63 -5.85 3.75
CA ARG A 6 2.25 -4.69 2.92
C ARG A 6 3.41 -3.72 2.71
N VAL A 7 3.51 -3.15 1.51
CA VAL A 7 4.40 -2.02 1.20
C VAL A 7 3.57 -0.88 0.65
N VAL A 8 3.72 0.31 1.23
CA VAL A 8 3.07 1.54 0.78
C VAL A 8 4.06 2.38 -0.01
N GLN A 9 3.69 2.76 -1.22
CA GLN A 9 4.48 3.64 -2.07
C GLN A 9 3.68 4.89 -2.45
N VAL A 10 4.37 6.02 -2.52
CA VAL A 10 3.80 7.30 -2.94
C VAL A 10 4.55 7.84 -4.15
N SER A 11 3.82 8.47 -5.04
CA SER A 11 4.37 9.23 -6.14
C SER A 11 4.42 10.70 -5.77
N ASP A 12 5.59 11.31 -5.93
CA ASP A 12 5.73 12.76 -5.80
C ASP A 12 5.24 13.49 -7.06
N ARG A 13 5.33 14.83 -7.07
CA ARG A 13 4.88 15.65 -8.21
C ARG A 13 5.73 15.47 -9.47
N ALA A 14 6.93 14.89 -9.37
CA ALA A 14 7.78 14.56 -10.50
C ALA A 14 7.46 13.16 -11.07
N GLY A 15 6.55 12.41 -10.43
CA GLY A 15 6.21 11.05 -10.82
C GLY A 15 7.12 9.99 -10.22
N GLU A 16 8.07 10.38 -9.35
CA GLU A 16 8.97 9.42 -8.72
C GLU A 16 8.25 8.66 -7.61
N TRP A 17 8.37 7.33 -7.63
CA TRP A 17 7.84 6.48 -6.59
C TRP A 17 8.83 6.31 -5.44
N ARG A 18 8.37 6.53 -4.21
CA ARG A 18 9.14 6.33 -2.98
C ARG A 18 8.38 5.40 -2.04
N THR A 19 9.10 4.50 -1.40
CA THR A 19 8.54 3.60 -0.39
C THR A 19 8.47 4.30 0.96
N GLU A 20 7.27 4.42 1.52
CA GLU A 20 7.09 5.04 2.84
C GLU A 20 7.19 4.05 3.99
N ARG A 21 6.85 2.79 3.73
CA ARG A 21 6.93 1.68 4.70
C ARG A 21 7.76 0.54 4.10
N PRO A 22 9.10 0.58 4.24
CA PRO A 22 10.00 -0.37 3.58
C PRO A 22 10.02 -1.76 4.22
N ASP A 23 9.75 -1.84 5.52
CA ASP A 23 9.98 -3.07 6.28
C ASP A 23 8.85 -4.11 6.13
N GLY A 24 7.82 -3.81 5.33
CA GLY A 24 6.76 -4.78 5.05
C GLY A 24 5.97 -5.14 6.31
N GLU A 25 5.28 -4.16 6.90
CA GLU A 25 4.51 -4.40 8.13
C GLU A 25 3.56 -5.59 7.93
N ARG A 26 3.60 -6.52 8.89
CA ARG A 26 2.72 -7.69 8.87
C ARG A 26 1.38 -7.33 9.49
N ILE A 27 0.31 -7.56 8.75
CA ILE A 27 -1.05 -7.27 9.18
C ILE A 27 -1.94 -8.51 9.10
N GLY A 28 -2.76 -8.70 10.13
CA GLY A 28 -3.83 -9.68 10.08
C GLY A 28 -5.03 -9.08 9.38
N PHE A 29 -5.48 -9.70 8.29
CA PHE A 29 -6.68 -9.28 7.58
C PHE A 29 -7.60 -10.47 7.30
N ALA A 30 -8.91 -10.22 7.34
CA ALA A 30 -9.92 -11.21 7.00
C ALA A 30 -10.48 -10.87 5.62
N GLY A 31 -10.03 -11.61 4.60
CA GLY A 31 -10.41 -11.37 3.21
C GLY A 31 -9.34 -11.86 2.25
N THR A 32 -9.45 -11.45 0.99
CA THR A 32 -8.46 -11.73 -0.05
C THR A 32 -7.31 -10.70 -0.05
N PRO A 33 -6.16 -10.98 -0.70
CA PRO A 33 -5.10 -9.99 -0.93
C PRO A 33 -5.62 -8.67 -1.54
N GLU A 34 -6.58 -8.70 -2.47
CA GLU A 34 -7.15 -7.52 -3.13
C GLU A 34 -8.03 -6.69 -2.20
N GLU A 35 -8.77 -7.33 -1.31
CA GLU A 35 -9.53 -6.64 -0.26
C GLU A 35 -8.59 -5.96 0.73
N CYS A 36 -7.53 -6.67 1.14
CA CYS A 36 -6.47 -6.12 1.98
C CYS A 36 -5.80 -4.91 1.32
N ALA A 37 -5.35 -5.04 0.06
CA ALA A 37 -4.67 -3.96 -0.65
C ALA A 37 -5.56 -2.71 -0.80
N ARG A 38 -6.85 -2.86 -1.09
CA ARG A 38 -7.81 -1.75 -1.17
C ARG A 38 -8.07 -1.09 0.17
N HIS A 39 -8.23 -1.90 1.23
CA HIS A 39 -8.41 -1.39 2.59
C HIS A 39 -7.21 -0.53 3.01
N GLU A 40 -6.01 -1.06 2.80
CA GLU A 40 -4.76 -0.39 3.15
C GLU A 40 -4.49 0.86 2.33
N LEU A 41 -4.81 0.84 1.03
CA LEU A 41 -4.73 2.03 0.20
C LEU A 41 -5.67 3.12 0.72
N ALA A 42 -6.91 2.79 1.06
CA ALA A 42 -7.87 3.75 1.57
C ALA A 42 -7.39 4.39 2.89
N ALA A 43 -6.83 3.58 3.79
CA ALA A 43 -6.23 4.06 5.04
C ALA A 43 -5.03 4.99 4.77
N ALA A 44 -4.10 4.56 3.91
CA ALA A 44 -2.90 5.35 3.59
C ALA A 44 -3.24 6.70 2.91
N VAL A 45 -4.23 6.73 2.02
CA VAL A 45 -4.73 7.96 1.39
C VAL A 45 -5.37 8.87 2.43
N ALA A 46 -6.17 8.33 3.35
CA ALA A 46 -6.79 9.10 4.43
C ALA A 46 -5.73 9.71 5.36
N ASP A 47 -4.73 8.93 5.78
CA ASP A 47 -3.61 9.39 6.61
C ASP A 47 -2.87 10.55 5.92
N ARG A 48 -2.55 10.39 4.63
CA ARG A 48 -1.80 11.40 3.86
C ARG A 48 -2.56 12.69 3.64
N ARG A 49 -3.89 12.64 3.46
CA ARG A 49 -4.72 13.86 3.36
C ARG A 49 -4.67 14.72 4.62
N ASN A 50 -4.44 14.10 5.77
CA ASN A 50 -4.38 14.78 7.07
C ASN A 50 -2.94 15.15 7.48
N ALA A 51 -1.92 14.77 6.71
CA ALA A 51 -0.52 14.99 7.05
C ALA A 51 0.01 16.35 6.55
N PRO A 52 0.88 17.03 7.32
CA PRO A 52 1.60 18.21 6.84
C PRO A 52 2.57 17.80 5.71
N GLY A 53 2.32 18.31 4.50
CA GLY A 53 3.04 17.90 3.28
C GLY A 53 2.12 17.77 2.06
N GLY A 54 0.80 17.71 2.29
CA GLY A 54 -0.21 17.66 1.23
C GLY A 54 -0.40 16.27 0.64
N THR A 55 -1.45 16.13 -0.18
CA THR A 55 -1.81 14.86 -0.80
C THR A 55 -0.79 14.50 -1.91
N PRO A 56 -0.24 13.27 -1.92
CA PRO A 56 0.64 12.80 -3.01
C PRO A 56 -0.10 12.79 -4.35
N ALA A 57 0.66 12.75 -5.46
CA ALA A 57 0.06 12.72 -6.81
C ALA A 57 -0.60 11.36 -7.08
N ALA A 58 0.03 10.28 -6.60
CA ALA A 58 -0.50 8.93 -6.63
C ALA A 58 0.01 8.13 -5.41
N MET A 59 -0.70 7.07 -5.06
CA MET A 59 -0.31 6.10 -4.04
C MET A 59 -0.60 4.69 -4.54
N ARG A 60 0.20 3.73 -4.11
CA ARG A 60 -0.12 2.31 -4.30
C ARG A 60 0.27 1.48 -3.09
N VAL A 61 -0.48 0.41 -2.87
CA VAL A 61 -0.19 -0.59 -1.85
C VAL A 61 0.02 -1.92 -2.54
N LEU A 62 1.14 -2.56 -2.20
CA LEU A 62 1.51 -3.90 -2.64
C LEU A 62 1.34 -4.84 -1.46
N VAL A 63 0.69 -5.98 -1.68
CA VAL A 63 0.38 -6.97 -0.64
C VAL A 63 0.92 -8.34 -1.05
N TRP A 64 1.48 -9.05 -0.07
CA TRP A 64 1.89 -10.45 -0.19
C TRP A 64 1.26 -11.29 0.93
N GLU A 65 0.61 -12.40 0.61
CA GLU A 65 0.00 -13.31 1.58
C GLU A 65 1.01 -14.33 2.11
N GLY A 66 1.29 -14.34 3.41
CA GLY A 66 2.17 -15.35 4.00
C GLY A 66 3.65 -15.32 3.54
N HIS A 67 4.06 -14.34 2.73
CA HIS A 67 5.41 -14.25 2.17
C HIS A 67 6.23 -13.08 2.77
N ASP A 68 7.50 -13.34 3.09
CA ASP A 68 8.49 -12.34 3.54
C ASP A 68 9.37 -11.80 2.40
N THR A 69 9.23 -12.29 1.16
CA THR A 69 10.27 -12.15 0.12
C THR A 69 9.90 -11.22 -1.05
N ALA A 70 10.93 -10.88 -1.85
CA ALA A 70 10.91 -10.02 -3.05
C ALA A 70 10.29 -10.68 -4.30
N ALA A 71 9.19 -11.41 -4.14
CA ALA A 71 8.39 -11.93 -5.26
C ALA A 71 7.44 -10.84 -5.80
N GLU A 72 6.77 -11.10 -6.92
CA GLU A 72 5.65 -10.25 -7.35
C GLU A 72 4.57 -10.22 -6.26
N PRO A 73 3.92 -9.06 -6.03
CA PRO A 73 2.84 -8.95 -5.06
C PRO A 73 1.62 -9.77 -5.50
N ASP A 74 0.95 -10.40 -4.54
CA ASP A 74 -0.32 -11.10 -4.76
C ASP A 74 -1.44 -10.12 -5.14
N ALA A 75 -1.37 -8.88 -4.64
CA ALA A 75 -2.29 -7.82 -5.03
C ALA A 75 -1.64 -6.44 -5.02
N VAL A 76 -2.13 -5.59 -5.93
CA VAL A 76 -1.78 -4.16 -6.01
C VAL A 76 -3.06 -3.34 -6.07
N ALA A 77 -3.15 -2.33 -5.22
CA ALA A 77 -4.20 -1.30 -5.29
C ALA A 77 -3.56 0.07 -5.49
N GLN A 78 -4.14 0.91 -6.34
CA GLN A 78 -3.61 2.25 -6.68
C GLN A 78 -4.66 3.35 -6.59
N TRP A 79 -4.22 4.55 -6.19
CA TRP A 79 -4.98 5.80 -6.23
C TRP A 79 -4.18 6.91 -6.94
N PRO A 80 -4.79 7.75 -7.80
CA PRO A 80 -6.13 7.55 -8.38
C PRO A 80 -6.16 6.24 -9.20
N PRO A 81 -7.35 5.59 -9.34
CA PRO A 81 -7.46 4.36 -10.12
C PRO A 81 -7.10 4.65 -11.57
N SER A 82 -6.23 3.81 -12.14
CA SER A 82 -5.84 3.82 -13.55
C SER A 82 -6.96 3.32 -14.46
#